data_AF-A0A835EDL1-F1
#
_entry.id   AF-A0A835EDL1-F1
#
_cell.length_a   1.000
_cell.length_b   1.000
_cell.length_c   1.000
_cell.angle_alpha   90.00
_cell.angle_beta   90.00
_cell.angle_gamma   90.00
#
_symmetry.space_group_name_H-M   'P 1'
#
loop_
_entity.id
_entity.type
_entity.pdbx_description
1 polymer ?
#
loop_
_entity_poly.entity_id
_entity_poly.type
_entity_poly.pdbx_seq_one_letter_code
_entity_poly.pdbx_strand_id
1 'polypeptide(L)'
;MEDLGNRVRTAGMLCWPVGERKTPEACEGSRKGAAPRLSRPPARPARRAAAENLSAEEPAADGKAGAVPAPALPDDTVPTPSVDRRKRALSPPRGSDSDSPRHKRTRPMPEEAERAADGKDNEAVPALALPDDMLLEVFKRLPPPRDVVRCAAVCRRWRRAIAGAEAACLPTPPRHFGFFLNYDPSPLPPFVRTAGVALGVGALPVPPARRAFIVDSRGRRLLMRELGPGSIPDLRLLVCSPLDMTCVRLPSPYIAGHRVACSVLVPGEGASFRVVVVLFGSDPNHFEVLVYSSSSSSWEAATGPINRDVAVRRGPSVVIGDVVYKLQGEDKRILVVDALNMKLSAMPLPNTGTLLYVGNHWIGKTGDGRLCFFAMREQLTLVKWVLEAPGKWAEQRPVNLRSLMHPALVGDLAQTKLSAKMSDQLRGCKLVSFAAFCEATGTLFFIMADWVVALDPRTGWLQRLWHNPDESRPLGDVYPCEMLQWPPLKDLGEAHAAGGVC
;
A
#
# COMPACT_ATOMS: atom_id res chain seq x y z
N MET A 1 19.21 -2.87 -55.78
CA MET A 1 20.55 -3.16 -55.26
C MET A 1 20.83 -2.11 -54.19
N GLU A 2 20.30 -2.31 -52.98
CA GLU A 2 20.88 -3.15 -51.90
C GLU A 2 22.04 -2.41 -51.20
N ASP A 3 22.21 -2.40 -49.88
CA ASP A 3 21.39 -2.87 -48.77
C ASP A 3 21.93 -2.30 -47.44
N LEU A 4 21.08 -2.38 -46.44
CA LEU A 4 21.13 -2.25 -44.98
C LEU A 4 22.46 -2.12 -44.18
N GLY A 5 22.31 -1.48 -43.01
CA GLY A 5 23.19 -1.66 -41.85
C GLY A 5 22.71 -1.03 -40.53
N ASN A 6 21.42 -1.15 -40.17
CA ASN A 6 20.85 -0.63 -38.92
C ASN A 6 20.79 -1.74 -37.84
N ARG A 7 21.42 -1.55 -36.67
CA ARG A 7 21.35 -2.49 -35.53
C ARG A 7 20.49 -1.91 -34.40
N VAL A 8 19.25 -2.38 -34.33
CA VAL A 8 18.36 -2.29 -33.16
C VAL A 8 18.74 -3.39 -32.18
N ARG A 9 18.92 -3.05 -30.89
CA ARG A 9 18.98 -4.03 -29.79
C ARG A 9 17.70 -3.94 -28.97
N THR A 10 16.83 -4.91 -29.17
CA THR A 10 15.71 -5.28 -28.29
C THR A 10 16.24 -5.90 -27.00
N ALA A 11 15.82 -5.39 -25.84
CA ALA A 11 15.99 -6.03 -24.54
C ALA A 11 14.67 -6.66 -24.08
N GLY A 12 14.77 -7.87 -23.55
CA GLY A 12 13.71 -8.87 -23.48
C GLY A 12 12.67 -8.69 -22.38
N MET A 13 11.44 -9.06 -22.74
CA MET A 13 10.29 -9.24 -21.86
C MET A 13 10.20 -10.73 -21.49
N LEU A 14 10.21 -11.04 -20.20
CA LEU A 14 10.05 -12.41 -19.68
C LEU A 14 8.59 -12.85 -19.87
N CYS A 15 8.34 -13.70 -20.87
CA CYS A 15 7.13 -14.50 -21.03
C CYS A 15 7.21 -15.75 -20.12
N TRP A 16 6.10 -16.09 -19.46
CA TRP A 16 5.85 -17.44 -18.93
C TRP A 16 4.88 -18.19 -19.88
N PRO A 17 4.94 -19.54 -19.95
CA PRO A 17 4.40 -20.30 -21.07
C PRO A 17 2.92 -20.66 -20.89
N VAL A 18 2.19 -20.59 -22.01
CA VAL A 18 0.85 -21.17 -22.17
C VAL A 18 1.02 -22.58 -22.73
N GLY A 19 0.52 -23.57 -22.00
CA GLY A 19 0.44 -24.95 -22.46
C GLY A 19 -0.67 -25.12 -23.50
N GLU A 20 -0.27 -25.64 -24.67
CA GLU A 20 -1.11 -25.97 -25.80
C GLU A 20 -2.19 -27.01 -25.45
N ARG A 21 -3.43 -26.79 -25.93
CA ARG A 21 -4.32 -27.88 -26.33
C ARG A 21 -4.93 -27.58 -27.69
N LYS A 22 -4.79 -28.59 -28.54
CA LYS A 22 -5.16 -28.67 -29.95
C LYS A 22 -6.63 -28.37 -30.21
N THR A 23 -6.87 -27.60 -31.27
CA THR A 23 -8.11 -27.56 -32.04
C THR A 23 -8.31 -28.86 -32.82
N PRO A 24 -9.54 -29.08 -33.32
CA PRO A 24 -9.63 -29.36 -34.75
C PRO A 24 -10.57 -28.40 -35.49
N GLU A 25 -10.15 -28.11 -36.73
CA GLU A 25 -10.85 -27.44 -37.84
C GLU A 25 -12.25 -28.04 -38.10
N ALA A 26 -13.29 -27.23 -38.19
CA ALA A 26 -13.79 -26.51 -39.39
C ALA A 26 -14.64 -27.37 -40.33
N CYS A 27 -15.90 -26.97 -40.52
CA CYS A 27 -16.59 -27.04 -41.81
C CYS A 27 -17.74 -26.03 -41.83
N GLU A 28 -17.66 -25.13 -42.81
CA GLU A 28 -18.63 -24.11 -43.20
C GLU A 28 -19.87 -24.75 -43.86
N GLY A 29 -21.04 -24.12 -43.73
CA GLY A 29 -22.25 -24.59 -44.42
C GLY A 29 -23.51 -23.78 -44.14
N SER A 30 -23.66 -22.68 -44.86
CA SER A 30 -24.86 -21.83 -44.96
C SER A 30 -26.12 -22.61 -45.38
N ARG A 31 -27.28 -22.37 -44.73
CA ARG A 31 -28.59 -22.06 -45.37
C ARG A 31 -29.80 -22.05 -44.39
N LYS A 32 -30.59 -20.97 -44.53
CA LYS A 32 -32.08 -20.85 -44.54
C LYS A 32 -32.92 -21.54 -43.44
N GLY A 33 -33.68 -20.69 -42.73
CA GLY A 33 -35.16 -20.72 -42.79
C GLY A 33 -35.93 -21.43 -41.66
N ALA A 34 -36.94 -20.69 -41.17
CA ALA A 34 -38.18 -21.14 -40.53
C ALA A 34 -38.20 -21.53 -39.03
N ALA A 35 -39.05 -20.82 -38.28
CA ALA A 35 -39.74 -21.25 -37.06
C ALA A 35 -40.60 -22.53 -37.32
N PRO A 36 -41.18 -23.28 -36.34
CA PRO A 36 -41.73 -22.79 -35.07
C PRO A 36 -41.83 -23.77 -33.85
N ARG A 37 -42.45 -23.27 -32.76
CA ARG A 37 -43.31 -23.93 -31.73
C ARG A 37 -42.72 -24.84 -30.63
N LEU A 38 -42.91 -24.35 -29.39
CA LEU A 38 -43.54 -24.95 -28.19
C LEU A 38 -43.39 -26.47 -27.94
N SER A 39 -42.82 -26.84 -26.79
CA SER A 39 -43.46 -27.77 -25.83
C SER A 39 -42.74 -27.85 -24.47
N ARG A 40 -43.54 -28.08 -23.44
CA ARG A 40 -43.29 -28.11 -21.99
C ARG A 40 -42.52 -29.37 -21.50
N PRO A 41 -42.07 -29.40 -20.23
CA PRO A 41 -41.31 -30.50 -19.63
C PRO A 41 -42.19 -31.51 -18.87
N PRO A 42 -41.64 -32.67 -18.46
CA PRO A 42 -42.09 -33.39 -17.28
C PRO A 42 -40.94 -33.47 -16.23
N ALA A 43 -41.17 -33.07 -14.97
CA ALA A 43 -41.88 -33.77 -13.89
C ALA A 43 -41.07 -34.90 -13.23
N ARG A 44 -40.82 -34.71 -11.93
CA ARG A 44 -40.27 -35.68 -10.96
C ARG A 44 -41.06 -36.99 -10.94
N PRO A 45 -40.50 -38.04 -10.31
CA PRO A 45 -41.12 -38.44 -9.05
C PRO A 45 -40.13 -38.75 -7.92
N ALA A 46 -40.68 -38.66 -6.71
CA ALA A 46 -40.10 -39.03 -5.44
C ALA A 46 -40.37 -40.50 -5.10
N ARG A 47 -39.55 -41.11 -4.23
CA ARG A 47 -39.95 -41.75 -2.94
C ARG A 47 -38.86 -42.68 -2.38
N ARG A 48 -38.68 -42.57 -1.04
CA ARG A 48 -38.54 -43.59 0.04
C ARG A 48 -37.55 -44.76 -0.16
N ALA A 49 -36.96 -45.40 0.85
CA ALA A 49 -36.78 -45.27 2.31
C ALA A 49 -35.98 -46.53 2.76
N ALA A 50 -35.57 -46.56 4.04
CA ALA A 50 -35.06 -47.73 4.82
C ALA A 50 -33.58 -48.11 4.57
N ALA A 51 -32.69 -48.01 5.57
CA ALA A 51 -32.43 -48.95 6.70
C ALA A 51 -31.78 -50.26 6.18
N GLU A 52 -30.78 -50.91 6.78
CA GLU A 52 -30.17 -50.92 8.11
C GLU A 52 -28.98 -51.91 8.02
N ASN A 53 -28.00 -51.77 8.92
CA ASN A 53 -27.26 -52.85 9.61
C ASN A 53 -26.12 -53.70 8.96
N LEU A 54 -25.18 -54.03 9.87
CA LEU A 54 -24.16 -55.10 9.94
C LEU A 54 -22.76 -54.76 9.36
N SER A 55 -21.68 -54.58 10.14
CA SER A 55 -21.01 -55.39 11.19
C SER A 55 -20.02 -56.42 10.63
N ALA A 56 -18.80 -56.39 11.20
CA ALA A 56 -17.71 -57.39 11.16
C ALA A 56 -17.00 -57.54 9.80
N GLU A 57 -15.70 -57.79 9.67
CA GLU A 57 -14.76 -58.53 10.52
C GLU A 57 -13.31 -58.23 10.05
N GLU A 58 -12.35 -58.16 10.98
CA GLU A 58 -10.91 -58.33 10.71
C GLU A 58 -10.61 -59.80 10.36
N PRO A 59 -9.47 -60.10 9.70
CA PRO A 59 -8.38 -60.70 10.49
C PRO A 59 -6.93 -60.27 10.10
N ALA A 60 -6.09 -60.33 11.14
CA ALA A 60 -4.64 -60.59 11.20
C ALA A 60 -4.16 -61.75 10.27
N ALA A 61 -2.88 -62.04 9.97
CA ALA A 61 -1.52 -61.57 10.30
C ALA A 61 -0.52 -62.29 9.34
N ASP A 62 0.79 -62.04 9.55
CA ASP A 62 1.99 -62.76 9.04
C ASP A 62 2.43 -62.49 7.59
N GLY A 63 3.71 -62.31 7.23
CA GLY A 63 4.98 -62.35 7.94
C GLY A 63 6.13 -62.60 6.91
N LYS A 64 7.35 -62.13 7.25
CA LYS A 64 8.69 -62.46 6.70
C LYS A 64 9.27 -61.75 5.46
N ALA A 65 10.19 -60.82 5.76
CA ALA A 65 11.63 -60.78 5.44
C ALA A 65 12.18 -61.52 4.19
N GLY A 66 12.92 -60.76 3.37
CA GLY A 66 13.96 -61.20 2.44
C GLY A 66 14.84 -60.02 2.03
N ALA A 67 16.16 -60.15 2.17
CA ALA A 67 17.16 -59.10 2.03
C ALA A 67 18.08 -59.30 0.80
N VAL A 68 18.85 -58.24 0.48
CA VAL A 68 20.14 -58.19 -0.29
C VAL A 68 20.02 -58.01 -1.83
N PRO A 69 20.98 -57.38 -2.58
CA PRO A 69 22.07 -56.42 -2.27
C PRO A 69 22.06 -55.11 -3.10
N ALA A 70 22.95 -54.18 -2.71
CA ALA A 70 23.39 -52.99 -3.46
C ALA A 70 24.46 -53.30 -4.54
N PRO A 71 24.67 -52.40 -5.55
CA PRO A 71 25.91 -52.36 -6.32
C PRO A 71 26.74 -51.09 -6.06
N ALA A 72 28.04 -51.26 -6.28
CA ALA A 72 29.16 -50.39 -5.93
C ALA A 72 29.37 -49.15 -6.82
N LEU A 73 30.13 -48.20 -6.26
CA LEU A 73 30.74 -47.01 -6.87
C LEU A 73 31.82 -47.35 -7.91
N PRO A 74 32.27 -46.33 -8.67
CA PRO A 74 33.71 -46.08 -8.73
C PRO A 74 34.11 -44.64 -8.35
N ASP A 75 35.36 -44.56 -7.90
CA ASP A 75 36.18 -43.41 -7.52
C ASP A 75 36.25 -42.29 -8.58
N ASP A 76 36.38 -41.04 -8.12
CA ASP A 76 37.48 -40.18 -8.61
C ASP A 76 37.82 -39.02 -7.66
N THR A 77 39.12 -38.79 -7.60
CA THR A 77 40.00 -38.05 -6.68
C THR A 77 39.97 -36.49 -6.76
N VAL A 78 40.10 -35.84 -5.57
CA VAL A 78 41.04 -34.70 -5.23
C VAL A 78 40.71 -33.24 -5.68
N PRO A 79 41.13 -32.15 -4.97
CA PRO A 79 41.34 -31.89 -3.53
C PRO A 79 40.77 -30.55 -2.98
N THR A 80 40.74 -30.41 -1.66
CA THR A 80 40.59 -29.14 -0.90
C THR A 80 41.93 -28.55 -0.45
N PRO A 81 42.09 -27.21 -0.35
CA PRO A 81 43.22 -26.61 0.34
C PRO A 81 42.91 -26.27 1.81
N SER A 82 43.77 -26.75 2.68
CA SER A 82 43.94 -26.36 4.08
C SER A 82 44.87 -25.14 4.20
N VAL A 83 44.54 -24.14 5.02
CA VAL A 83 45.55 -23.20 5.57
C VAL A 83 45.28 -22.91 7.05
N ASP A 84 46.13 -23.54 7.85
CA ASP A 84 46.86 -23.11 9.04
C ASP A 84 46.26 -22.20 10.11
N ARG A 85 46.22 -22.80 11.29
CA ARG A 85 46.08 -22.21 12.62
C ARG A 85 47.49 -22.13 13.24
N ARG A 86 48.06 -20.94 13.40
CA ARG A 86 49.25 -20.72 14.25
C ARG A 86 48.90 -19.86 15.47
N LYS A 87 49.00 -20.48 16.64
CA LYS A 87 49.18 -19.83 17.95
C LYS A 87 50.67 -19.50 18.13
N ARG A 88 50.99 -18.29 18.59
CA ARG A 88 52.18 -18.07 19.43
C ARG A 88 51.97 -16.82 20.28
N ALA A 89 52.07 -17.00 21.60
CA ALA A 89 52.15 -15.94 22.59
C ALA A 89 53.61 -15.79 23.05
N LEU A 90 54.05 -14.56 23.33
CA LEU A 90 54.98 -14.16 24.41
C LEU A 90 55.27 -12.63 24.31
N SER A 91 55.29 -11.97 25.47
CA SER A 91 55.24 -10.52 25.71
C SER A 91 56.65 -9.87 25.90
N PRO A 92 56.83 -8.67 26.52
CA PRO A 92 57.21 -7.37 25.93
C PRO A 92 58.62 -6.87 26.41
N PRO A 93 59.11 -5.61 26.22
CA PRO A 93 58.62 -4.39 26.93
C PRO A 93 58.83 -2.97 26.28
N ARG A 94 58.12 -1.98 26.87
CA ARG A 94 58.42 -0.53 27.13
C ARG A 94 58.70 0.49 26.02
N GLY A 95 57.99 1.64 26.09
CA GLY A 95 58.50 2.96 25.66
C GLY A 95 57.46 4.03 25.27
N SER A 96 57.02 4.82 26.26
CA SER A 96 56.79 6.30 26.25
C SER A 96 55.68 6.97 25.41
N ASP A 97 54.71 7.53 26.14
CA ASP A 97 54.20 8.92 26.16
C ASP A 97 53.86 9.68 24.86
N SER A 98 52.61 10.14 24.74
CA SER A 98 52.26 11.57 24.77
C SER A 98 50.75 11.84 24.63
N ASP A 99 50.32 12.86 25.38
CA ASP A 99 48.97 13.28 25.76
C ASP A 99 48.08 13.92 24.67
N SER A 100 46.76 13.72 24.77
CA SER A 100 45.83 14.85 25.03
C SER A 100 44.34 14.43 25.17
N PRO A 101 43.53 15.22 25.92
CA PRO A 101 42.46 14.67 26.75
C PRO A 101 41.03 14.90 26.25
N ARG A 102 40.14 14.01 26.70
CA ARG A 102 38.69 14.04 26.54
C ARG A 102 38.04 15.02 27.53
N HIS A 103 37.30 15.99 27.02
CA HIS A 103 36.40 16.81 27.84
C HIS A 103 35.21 15.99 28.36
N LYS A 104 35.20 15.71 29.67
CA LYS A 104 34.01 15.34 30.44
C LYS A 104 33.34 16.62 30.95
N ARG A 105 32.08 16.87 30.57
CA ARG A 105 31.24 17.93 31.14
C ARG A 105 30.58 17.43 32.42
N THR A 106 30.99 17.99 33.54
CA THR A 106 30.38 17.82 34.86
C THR A 106 29.19 18.78 35.01
N ARG A 107 28.06 18.29 35.51
CA ARG A 107 26.92 19.10 35.98
C ARG A 107 27.19 19.60 37.41
N PRO A 108 26.79 20.82 37.78
CA PRO A 108 26.64 21.22 39.17
C PRO A 108 25.16 21.22 39.61
N MET A 109 24.93 20.82 40.87
CA MET A 109 23.73 21.07 41.66
C MET A 109 23.97 22.26 42.62
N PRO A 110 22.91 22.90 43.15
CA PRO A 110 22.95 24.19 43.83
C PRO A 110 23.04 24.03 45.35
N GLU A 111 23.61 25.04 46.00
CA GLU A 111 23.37 25.35 47.41
C GLU A 111 23.19 26.86 47.57
N GLU A 112 22.17 27.23 48.35
CA GLU A 112 21.78 28.56 48.85
C GLU A 112 22.90 29.13 49.76
N ALA A 113 23.04 30.42 50.11
CA ALA A 113 22.07 31.48 50.29
C ALA A 113 22.75 32.87 50.27
N GLU A 114 21.96 33.86 49.82
CA GLU A 114 21.87 35.27 50.21
C GLU A 114 23.08 36.02 50.81
N ARG A 115 23.43 37.15 50.16
CA ARG A 115 23.34 38.50 50.77
C ARG A 115 23.31 39.63 49.73
N ALA A 116 22.19 40.34 49.77
CA ALA A 116 21.82 41.69 49.37
C ALA A 116 22.77 42.63 48.59
N ALA A 117 22.09 43.33 47.67
CA ALA A 117 22.19 44.75 47.34
C ALA A 117 22.98 45.15 46.08
N ASP A 118 22.17 45.55 45.09
CA ASP A 118 22.27 46.82 44.35
C ASP A 118 22.71 46.73 42.88
N GLY A 119 21.83 47.23 42.00
CA GLY A 119 22.21 47.80 40.72
C GLY A 119 22.15 46.92 39.47
N LYS A 120 21.11 47.20 38.66
CA LYS A 120 21.01 47.02 37.19
C LYS A 120 20.74 45.63 36.65
N ASP A 121 19.44 45.35 36.50
CA ASP A 121 18.77 45.05 35.23
C ASP A 121 19.73 44.81 34.05
N ASN A 122 20.21 43.59 33.93
CA ASN A 122 20.56 43.02 32.64
C ASN A 122 19.58 41.88 32.38
N GLU A 123 18.32 42.29 32.25
CA GLU A 123 17.27 41.48 31.64
C GLU A 123 17.72 41.19 30.21
N ALA A 124 18.37 40.04 30.03
CA ALA A 124 18.56 39.46 28.72
C ALA A 124 17.16 39.16 28.18
N VAL A 125 16.56 40.15 27.53
CA VAL A 125 15.33 40.05 26.76
C VAL A 125 15.48 38.81 25.89
N PRO A 126 14.67 37.75 26.05
CA PRO A 126 14.66 36.67 25.10
C PRO A 126 14.22 37.30 23.78
N ALA A 127 15.18 37.47 22.87
CA ALA A 127 15.01 38.21 21.63
C ALA A 127 13.66 37.90 20.98
N LEU A 128 12.77 38.91 20.98
CA LEU A 128 11.57 39.11 20.15
C LEU A 128 11.08 37.84 19.43
N ALA A 129 10.54 36.90 20.19
CA ALA A 129 9.87 35.74 19.61
C ALA A 129 8.51 36.19 19.05
N LEU A 130 8.49 36.66 17.80
CA LEU A 130 7.31 37.19 17.07
C LEU A 130 6.00 36.49 17.48
N PRO A 131 5.00 37.19 18.04
CA PRO A 131 3.72 36.61 18.45
C PRO A 131 3.01 35.79 17.35
N ASP A 132 2.18 34.81 17.73
CA ASP A 132 1.57 33.86 16.79
C ASP A 132 0.56 34.53 15.82
N ASP A 133 -0.10 35.60 16.24
CA ASP A 133 -0.96 36.50 15.44
C ASP A 133 -0.16 37.22 14.34
N MET A 134 1.03 37.72 14.68
CA MET A 134 1.93 38.36 13.71
C MET A 134 2.50 37.33 12.72
N LEU A 135 2.77 36.09 13.16
CA LEU A 135 3.16 35.00 12.27
C LEU A 135 2.04 34.64 11.29
N LEU A 136 0.78 34.61 11.75
CA LEU A 136 -0.38 34.38 10.90
C LEU A 136 -0.54 35.43 9.81
N GLU A 137 -0.37 36.72 10.13
CA GLU A 137 -0.39 37.80 9.14
C GLU A 137 0.71 37.65 8.09
N VAL A 138 1.90 37.20 8.49
CA VAL A 138 2.97 36.85 7.54
C VAL A 138 2.52 35.69 6.64
N PHE A 139 1.95 34.62 7.21
CA PHE A 139 1.51 33.47 6.43
C PHE A 139 0.36 33.77 5.46
N LYS A 140 -0.59 34.65 5.83
CA LYS A 140 -1.66 35.12 4.93
C LYS A 140 -1.11 35.82 3.68
N ARG A 141 0.03 36.48 3.82
CA ARG A 141 0.70 37.23 2.75
C ARG A 141 1.67 36.38 1.93
N LEU A 142 1.76 35.07 2.14
CA LEU A 142 2.58 34.17 1.34
C LEU A 142 1.80 33.63 0.12
N PRO A 143 2.03 34.15 -1.09
CA PRO A 143 1.58 33.49 -2.31
C PRO A 143 2.57 32.39 -2.71
N PRO A 144 2.12 31.18 -3.10
CA PRO A 144 0.78 30.56 -2.99
C PRO A 144 0.70 29.56 -1.81
N PRO A 145 -0.47 28.91 -1.55
CA PRO A 145 -0.69 28.02 -0.39
C PRO A 145 0.45 27.05 -0.03
N ARG A 146 1.20 26.57 -1.02
CA ARG A 146 2.41 25.74 -0.84
C ARG A 146 3.46 26.35 0.09
N ASP A 147 3.61 27.67 0.12
CA ASP A 147 4.63 28.34 0.93
C ASP A 147 4.22 28.42 2.39
N VAL A 148 2.92 28.56 2.66
CA VAL A 148 2.34 28.35 4.00
C VAL A 148 2.61 26.90 4.46
N VAL A 149 2.50 25.93 3.55
CA VAL A 149 2.80 24.53 3.88
C VAL A 149 4.27 24.33 4.26
N ARG A 150 5.19 24.93 3.50
CA ARG A 150 6.63 24.90 3.82
C ARG A 150 6.90 25.49 5.19
N CYS A 151 6.28 26.64 5.51
CA CYS A 151 6.42 27.27 6.82
C CYS A 151 6.00 26.34 7.96
N ALA A 152 4.86 25.66 7.87
CA ALA A 152 4.45 24.73 8.92
C ALA A 152 5.38 23.51 9.06
N ALA A 153 6.10 23.16 7.99
CA ALA A 153 7.09 22.09 8.01
C ALA A 153 8.41 22.51 8.69
N VAL A 154 8.70 23.81 8.82
CA VAL A 154 9.96 24.32 9.41
C VAL A 154 10.04 24.00 10.91
N CYS A 155 8.98 24.30 11.68
CA CYS A 155 9.01 24.04 13.12
C CYS A 155 7.61 23.82 13.72
N ARG A 156 7.58 23.20 14.91
CA ARG A 156 6.34 22.92 15.65
C ARG A 156 5.55 24.19 16.01
N ARG A 157 6.24 25.33 16.21
CA ARG A 157 5.58 26.60 16.54
C ARG A 157 4.81 27.15 15.36
N TRP A 158 5.44 27.26 14.20
CA TRP A 158 4.77 27.74 12.98
C TRP A 158 3.63 26.81 12.59
N ARG A 159 3.83 25.49 12.76
CA ARG A 159 2.73 24.52 12.59
C ARG A 159 1.54 24.82 13.49
N ARG A 160 1.76 25.17 14.76
CA ARG A 160 0.68 25.52 15.72
C ARG A 160 0.01 26.85 15.41
N ALA A 161 0.80 27.88 15.09
CA ALA A 161 0.29 29.19 14.70
C ALA A 161 -0.59 29.05 13.45
N ILE A 162 -0.08 28.32 12.45
CA ILE A 162 -0.86 27.98 11.27
C ILE A 162 -2.08 27.17 11.73
N ALA A 163 -2.00 26.13 12.59
CA ALA A 163 -3.11 25.30 13.15
C ALA A 163 -4.23 26.00 13.94
N GLY A 164 -4.11 27.28 14.29
CA GLY A 164 -5.09 27.97 15.12
C GLY A 164 -6.44 28.23 14.44
N ALA A 165 -7.46 28.59 15.22
CA ALA A 165 -8.79 28.95 14.72
C ALA A 165 -8.77 30.13 13.72
N GLU A 166 -7.80 31.05 13.86
CA GLU A 166 -7.62 32.22 12.97
C GLU A 166 -7.04 31.85 11.58
N ALA A 167 -6.70 30.59 11.36
CA ALA A 167 -6.17 30.07 10.11
C ALA A 167 -7.20 29.88 9.01
N ALA A 168 -8.50 30.04 9.32
CA ALA A 168 -9.59 29.99 8.35
C ALA A 168 -9.41 31.01 7.20
N CYS A 169 -8.59 32.05 7.40
CA CYS A 169 -8.25 33.04 6.39
C CYS A 169 -7.05 32.66 5.49
N LEU A 170 -6.43 31.49 5.69
CA LEU A 170 -5.32 31.03 4.85
C LEU A 170 -5.85 30.43 3.53
N PRO A 171 -5.06 30.50 2.43
CA PRO A 171 -5.47 29.91 1.16
C PRO A 171 -5.82 28.42 1.28
N THR A 172 -6.85 27.98 0.56
CA THR A 172 -7.27 26.58 0.57
C THR A 172 -6.09 25.68 0.22
N PRO A 173 -5.73 24.76 1.12
CA PRO A 173 -4.52 23.97 0.96
C PRO A 173 -4.69 22.90 -0.15
N PRO A 174 -3.60 22.42 -0.77
CA PRO A 174 -3.66 21.36 -1.78
C PRO A 174 -4.06 20.03 -1.16
N ARG A 175 -5.12 19.36 -1.67
CA ARG A 175 -5.74 18.15 -1.07
C ARG A 175 -4.79 16.98 -0.71
N HIS A 176 -3.58 16.96 -1.24
CA HIS A 176 -2.52 15.97 -0.97
C HIS A 176 -1.16 16.67 -1.12
N PHE A 177 -0.15 16.25 -0.35
CA PHE A 177 1.21 16.81 -0.45
C PHE A 177 1.94 16.34 -1.71
N GLY A 178 1.53 15.18 -2.21
CA GLY A 178 2.23 14.38 -3.18
C GLY A 178 1.92 12.90 -2.98
N PHE A 179 2.79 12.05 -3.49
CA PHE A 179 2.66 10.61 -3.36
C PHE A 179 4.03 9.95 -3.31
N PHE A 180 4.10 8.81 -2.64
CA PHE A 180 5.27 7.93 -2.66
C PHE A 180 5.14 6.91 -3.79
N LEU A 181 6.29 6.47 -4.28
CA LEU A 181 6.40 5.41 -5.28
C LEU A 181 7.23 4.28 -4.73
N ASN A 182 6.82 3.03 -4.99
CA ASN A 182 7.74 1.91 -4.84
C ASN A 182 8.64 1.89 -6.09
N TYR A 183 9.86 2.39 -5.95
CA TYR A 183 10.83 2.49 -7.04
C TYR A 183 11.99 1.53 -6.78
N ASP A 184 12.01 0.37 -7.42
CA ASP A 184 13.21 -0.49 -7.40
C ASP A 184 14.30 0.13 -8.29
N PRO A 185 15.59 0.17 -7.87
CA PRO A 185 16.18 -0.52 -6.73
C PRO A 185 16.37 0.39 -5.49
N SER A 186 15.66 1.52 -5.41
CA SER A 186 15.85 2.48 -4.33
C SER A 186 15.67 1.79 -2.97
N PRO A 187 16.61 1.95 -2.02
CA PRO A 187 16.48 1.33 -0.70
C PRO A 187 15.23 1.85 0.05
N LEU A 188 14.83 3.09 -0.26
CA LEU A 188 13.66 3.74 0.30
C LEU A 188 12.75 4.34 -0.79
N PRO A 189 11.42 4.31 -0.61
CA PRO A 189 10.46 4.87 -1.55
C PRO A 189 10.66 6.40 -1.74
N PRO A 190 10.89 6.89 -2.97
CA PRO A 190 10.95 8.33 -3.22
C PRO A 190 9.58 8.99 -3.08
N PHE A 191 9.59 10.28 -2.73
CA PHE A 191 8.40 11.12 -2.66
C PHE A 191 8.35 12.11 -3.82
N VAL A 192 7.24 12.09 -4.55
CA VAL A 192 6.94 13.06 -5.59
C VAL A 192 6.10 14.18 -5.00
N ARG A 193 6.63 15.40 -5.05
CA ARG A 193 6.00 16.59 -4.49
C ARG A 193 5.00 17.16 -5.49
N THR A 194 3.74 17.31 -5.10
CA THR A 194 2.73 18.04 -5.89
C THR A 194 2.39 19.38 -5.26
N ALA A 195 2.65 19.54 -3.96
CA ALA A 195 2.39 20.75 -3.18
C ALA A 195 3.66 21.52 -2.77
N GLY A 196 4.79 21.30 -3.44
CA GLY A 196 6.05 22.01 -3.17
C GLY A 196 6.75 21.66 -1.84
N VAL A 197 6.21 20.73 -1.06
CA VAL A 197 6.76 20.27 0.22
C VAL A 197 7.40 18.91 0.03
N ALA A 198 8.66 18.76 0.46
CA ALA A 198 9.34 17.47 0.43
C ALA A 198 9.01 16.69 1.69
N LEU A 199 8.44 15.50 1.52
CA LEU A 199 8.35 14.50 2.58
C LEU A 199 9.42 13.46 2.33
N GLY A 200 10.26 13.23 3.32
CA GLY A 200 11.36 12.28 3.24
C GLY A 200 11.14 11.12 4.19
N VAL A 201 11.38 9.91 3.70
CA VAL A 201 11.59 8.73 4.55
C VAL A 201 13.08 8.49 4.82
N GLY A 202 13.96 9.44 4.46
CA GLY A 202 15.42 9.28 4.61
C GLY A 202 15.92 9.22 6.06
N ALA A 203 15.13 9.70 7.02
CA ALA A 203 15.45 9.62 8.46
C ALA A 203 14.99 8.29 9.10
N LEU A 204 14.49 7.34 8.31
CA LEU A 204 13.98 6.09 8.85
C LEU A 204 15.10 5.21 9.42
N PRO A 205 14.82 4.45 10.51
CA PRO A 205 15.75 3.50 11.11
C PRO A 205 15.89 2.19 10.29
N VAL A 206 15.80 2.28 8.96
CA VAL A 206 15.99 1.16 8.06
C VAL A 206 17.48 1.09 7.72
N PRO A 207 18.19 -0.01 8.05
CA PRO A 207 19.59 -0.15 7.69
C PRO A 207 19.76 -0.01 6.16
N PRO A 208 20.79 0.70 5.66
CA PRO A 208 21.00 0.88 4.21
C PRO A 208 21.10 -0.43 3.40
N ALA A 209 21.49 -1.53 4.06
CA ALA A 209 21.57 -2.86 3.46
C ALA A 209 20.20 -3.55 3.30
N ARG A 210 19.12 -3.02 3.86
CA ARG A 210 17.75 -3.55 3.76
C ARG A 210 16.90 -2.63 2.91
N ARG A 211 16.15 -3.23 1.99
CA ARG A 211 15.17 -2.49 1.19
C ARG A 211 13.85 -2.43 1.95
N ALA A 212 13.12 -1.34 1.79
CA ALA A 212 11.75 -1.26 2.27
C ALA A 212 10.84 -0.73 1.16
N PHE A 213 9.63 -1.28 1.08
CA PHE A 213 8.61 -0.80 0.16
C PHE A 213 7.33 -0.51 0.93
N ILE A 214 6.56 0.46 0.45
CA ILE A 214 5.25 0.78 1.02
C ILE A 214 4.27 -0.30 0.59
N VAL A 215 3.49 -0.78 1.54
CA VAL A 215 2.36 -1.69 1.30
C VAL A 215 1.03 -1.00 1.48
N ASP A 216 0.99 0.11 2.22
CA ASP A 216 -0.21 0.89 2.44
C ASP A 216 0.08 2.36 2.86
N SER A 217 -0.86 3.26 2.59
CA SER A 217 -0.79 4.68 2.99
C SER A 217 -2.17 5.21 3.36
N ARG A 218 -2.38 5.52 4.65
CA ARG A 218 -3.66 5.98 5.20
C ARG A 218 -3.44 6.84 6.44
N GLY A 219 -4.34 7.79 6.71
CA GLY A 219 -4.34 8.52 7.98
C GLY A 219 -3.00 9.21 8.26
N ARG A 220 -2.39 9.78 7.22
CA ARG A 220 -1.07 10.45 7.24
C ARG A 220 0.13 9.55 7.58
N ARG A 221 -0.04 8.22 7.52
CA ARG A 221 1.00 7.25 7.81
C ARG A 221 1.22 6.30 6.65
N LEU A 222 2.44 5.78 6.59
CA LEU A 222 2.86 4.75 5.67
C LEU A 222 3.04 3.45 6.44
N LEU A 223 2.50 2.36 5.92
CA LEU A 223 2.89 1.01 6.31
C LEU A 223 3.94 0.51 5.33
N MET A 224 5.11 0.17 5.83
CA MET A 224 6.25 -0.29 5.05
C MET A 224 6.60 -1.71 5.43
N ARG A 225 7.01 -2.50 4.44
CA ARG A 225 7.57 -3.84 4.64
C ARG A 225 9.06 -3.81 4.38
N GLU A 226 9.84 -4.23 5.37
CA GLU A 226 11.28 -4.43 5.23
C GLU A 226 11.56 -5.79 4.57
N LEU A 227 12.46 -5.78 3.59
CA LEU A 227 13.07 -6.96 3.00
C LEU A 227 14.44 -7.18 3.66
N GLY A 228 14.59 -8.34 4.31
CA GLY A 228 15.88 -8.79 4.81
C GLY A 228 16.68 -9.55 3.76
N PRO A 229 17.99 -9.78 3.98
CA PRO A 229 18.75 -10.75 3.20
C PRO A 229 18.17 -12.16 3.45
N GLY A 230 17.61 -12.79 2.41
CA GLY A 230 17.01 -14.13 2.46
C GLY A 230 15.49 -14.14 2.72
N SER A 231 14.87 -15.31 2.51
CA SER A 231 13.48 -15.58 2.89
C SER A 231 13.38 -15.76 4.41
N ILE A 232 13.51 -14.68 5.15
CA ILE A 232 13.34 -14.71 6.60
C ILE A 232 11.87 -15.09 6.87
N PRO A 233 11.57 -16.06 7.76
CA PRO A 233 10.21 -16.49 8.08
C PRO A 233 9.40 -15.46 8.87
N ASP A 234 9.87 -14.22 8.94
CA ASP A 234 9.34 -13.15 9.79
C ASP A 234 8.79 -12.00 8.93
N LEU A 235 7.60 -11.50 9.29
CA LEU A 235 7.03 -10.34 8.63
C LEU A 235 7.42 -9.04 9.34
N ARG A 236 8.39 -8.32 8.77
CA ARG A 236 8.90 -7.07 9.32
C ARG A 236 8.14 -5.87 8.78
N LEU A 237 7.36 -5.23 9.65
CA LEU A 237 6.55 -4.06 9.32
C LEU A 237 6.99 -2.83 10.11
N LEU A 238 6.86 -1.68 9.45
CA LEU A 238 7.08 -0.37 10.04
C LEU A 238 5.90 0.54 9.73
N VAL A 239 5.48 1.30 10.73
CA VAL A 239 4.51 2.37 10.55
C VAL A 239 5.22 3.70 10.74
N CYS A 240 5.25 4.51 9.69
CA CYS A 240 5.95 5.78 9.70
C CYS A 240 4.98 6.94 9.44
N SER A 241 5.16 8.06 10.15
CA SER A 241 4.52 9.35 9.86
C SER A 241 5.55 10.27 9.20
N PRO A 242 5.50 10.47 7.87
CA PRO A 242 6.44 11.36 7.19
C PRO A 242 6.35 12.81 7.66
N LEU A 243 5.18 13.24 8.16
CA LEU A 243 4.96 14.60 8.64
C LEU A 243 5.50 14.83 10.05
N ASP A 244 5.44 13.79 10.88
CA ASP A 244 5.95 13.85 12.26
C ASP A 244 7.39 13.35 12.34
N MET A 245 7.94 12.84 11.24
CA MET A 245 9.27 12.23 11.15
C MET A 245 9.45 11.12 12.19
N THR A 246 8.37 10.41 12.50
CA THR A 246 8.37 9.29 13.44
C THR A 246 8.22 7.98 12.68
N CYS A 247 8.85 6.93 13.19
CA CYS A 247 8.57 5.58 12.71
C CYS A 247 8.66 4.56 13.85
N VAL A 248 7.73 3.62 13.85
CA VAL A 248 7.63 2.55 14.83
C VAL A 248 7.78 1.23 14.09
N ARG A 249 8.76 0.42 14.51
CA ARG A 249 8.91 -0.96 14.04
C ARG A 249 7.99 -1.84 14.88
N LEU A 250 7.15 -2.62 14.22
CA LEU A 250 6.21 -3.51 14.90
C LEU A 250 6.95 -4.76 15.40
N PRO A 251 6.47 -5.42 16.47
CA PRO A 251 6.88 -6.78 16.77
C PRO A 251 6.69 -7.64 15.53
N SER A 252 7.66 -8.49 15.20
CA SER A 252 7.63 -9.24 13.94
C SER A 252 6.88 -10.55 14.13
N PRO A 253 5.67 -10.74 13.55
CA PRO A 253 5.02 -12.03 13.60
C PRO A 253 5.80 -13.05 12.76
N TYR A 254 5.92 -14.26 13.30
CA TYR A 254 6.46 -15.41 12.60
C TYR A 254 5.41 -15.91 11.61
N ILE A 255 5.74 -15.93 10.33
CA ILE A 255 4.80 -16.31 9.27
C ILE A 255 5.00 -17.74 8.79
N ALA A 256 6.01 -18.50 9.24
CA ALA A 256 6.13 -19.95 8.98
C ALA A 256 5.94 -20.43 7.52
N GLY A 257 6.22 -19.59 6.51
CA GLY A 257 5.96 -19.90 5.10
C GLY A 257 4.55 -19.55 4.58
N HIS A 258 3.67 -19.02 5.43
CA HIS A 258 2.38 -18.47 5.05
C HIS A 258 2.51 -17.36 4.01
N ARG A 259 1.52 -17.30 3.11
CA ARG A 259 1.42 -16.24 2.10
C ARG A 259 0.71 -15.04 2.71
N VAL A 260 1.33 -13.87 2.65
CA VAL A 260 0.75 -12.61 3.14
C VAL A 260 -0.27 -12.08 2.13
N ALA A 261 -1.55 -12.30 2.40
CA ALA A 261 -2.66 -11.88 1.55
C ALA A 261 -3.00 -10.39 1.69
N CYS A 262 -2.84 -9.85 2.90
CA CYS A 262 -3.19 -8.49 3.23
C CYS A 262 -2.21 -7.91 4.26
N SER A 263 -1.89 -6.62 4.14
CA SER A 263 -1.22 -5.82 5.16
C SER A 263 -1.76 -4.41 5.01
N VAL A 264 -2.61 -3.99 5.94
CA VAL A 264 -3.38 -2.75 5.84
C VAL A 264 -3.29 -1.99 7.16
N LEU A 265 -3.05 -0.70 7.07
CA LEU A 265 -3.14 0.22 8.19
C LEU A 265 -4.59 0.63 8.41
N VAL A 266 -5.06 0.49 9.64
CA VAL A 266 -6.37 0.97 10.08
C VAL A 266 -6.13 2.17 11.00
N PRO A 267 -6.42 3.42 10.54
CA PRO A 267 -6.30 4.60 11.40
C PRO A 267 -7.20 4.47 12.63
N GLY A 268 -6.70 4.84 13.80
CA GLY A 268 -7.48 4.99 15.02
C GLY A 268 -7.66 6.46 15.38
N GLU A 269 -8.19 6.71 16.57
CA GLU A 269 -8.33 8.06 17.11
C GLU A 269 -6.95 8.67 17.46
N GLY A 270 -6.76 9.93 17.09
CA GLY A 270 -5.52 10.68 17.27
C GLY A 270 -4.27 9.97 16.76
N ALA A 271 -3.36 9.65 17.68
CA ALA A 271 -2.10 8.99 17.35
C ALA A 271 -2.20 7.45 17.30
N SER A 272 -3.35 6.87 17.63
CA SER A 272 -3.55 5.43 17.61
C SER A 272 -3.74 4.91 16.18
N PHE A 273 -3.38 3.65 16.00
CA PHE A 273 -3.54 2.90 14.77
C PHE A 273 -3.56 1.41 15.07
N ARG A 274 -4.12 0.64 14.13
CA ARG A 274 -3.99 -0.81 14.07
C ARG A 274 -3.37 -1.22 12.74
N VAL A 275 -2.76 -2.39 12.71
CA VAL A 275 -2.29 -3.02 11.46
C VAL A 275 -2.92 -4.39 11.34
N VAL A 276 -3.65 -4.60 10.26
CA VAL A 276 -4.31 -5.86 9.94
C VAL A 276 -3.47 -6.61 8.92
N VAL A 277 -3.10 -7.84 9.26
CA VAL A 277 -2.43 -8.77 8.36
C VAL A 277 -3.31 -10.00 8.18
N VAL A 278 -3.45 -10.46 6.95
CA VAL A 278 -4.10 -11.74 6.66
C VAL A 278 -3.06 -12.68 6.06
N LEU A 279 -2.93 -13.85 6.66
CA LEU A 279 -2.05 -14.92 6.23
C LEU A 279 -2.89 -16.09 5.71
N PHE A 280 -2.42 -16.74 4.65
CA PHE A 280 -2.95 -18.04 4.19
C PHE A 280 -1.87 -19.11 4.29
N GLY A 281 -2.19 -20.19 5.01
CA GLY A 281 -1.33 -21.34 5.19
C GLY A 281 -1.39 -22.29 4.00
N SER A 282 -0.32 -23.07 3.80
CA SER A 282 -0.25 -24.08 2.75
C SER A 282 -0.76 -25.46 3.18
N ASP A 283 -0.76 -25.77 4.48
CA ASP A 283 -1.27 -27.03 5.03
C ASP A 283 -1.42 -26.99 6.57
N PRO A 284 -2.59 -27.35 7.16
CA PRO A 284 -3.89 -27.47 6.49
C PRO A 284 -4.38 -26.10 6.01
N ASN A 285 -5.25 -26.05 5.01
CA ASN A 285 -5.83 -24.82 4.46
C ASN A 285 -6.55 -23.99 5.53
N HIS A 286 -5.84 -23.03 6.12
CA HIS A 286 -6.36 -22.12 7.12
C HIS A 286 -5.90 -20.69 6.82
N PHE A 287 -6.63 -19.75 7.41
CA PHE A 287 -6.21 -18.36 7.45
C PHE A 287 -5.86 -17.96 8.87
N GLU A 288 -5.00 -16.96 8.98
CA GLU A 288 -4.81 -16.21 10.21
C GLU A 288 -5.09 -14.73 9.95
N VAL A 289 -5.91 -14.13 10.81
CA VAL A 289 -6.06 -12.68 10.91
C VAL A 289 -5.22 -12.22 12.10
N LEU A 290 -4.21 -11.40 11.82
CA LEU A 290 -3.39 -10.77 12.85
C LEU A 290 -3.74 -9.29 12.93
N VAL A 291 -4.02 -8.80 14.13
CA VAL A 291 -4.30 -7.38 14.38
C VAL A 291 -3.29 -6.87 15.40
N TYR A 292 -2.42 -5.98 14.97
CA TYR A 292 -1.57 -5.21 15.88
C TYR A 292 -2.35 -3.99 16.36
N SER A 293 -2.32 -3.72 17.66
CA SER A 293 -2.79 -2.45 18.21
C SER A 293 -1.63 -1.63 18.77
N SER A 294 -1.57 -0.36 18.38
CA SER A 294 -0.60 0.60 18.95
C SER A 294 -0.87 0.93 20.42
N SER A 295 -2.11 0.78 20.91
CA SER A 295 -2.46 1.07 22.30
C SER A 295 -1.91 0.02 23.26
N SER A 296 -2.01 -1.26 22.90
CA SER A 296 -1.47 -2.38 23.67
C SER A 296 -0.04 -2.75 23.26
N SER A 297 0.43 -2.24 22.12
CA SER A 297 1.70 -2.62 21.49
C SER A 297 1.86 -4.12 21.28
N SER A 298 0.75 -4.84 21.07
CA SER A 298 0.70 -6.29 20.92
C SER A 298 -0.03 -6.71 19.65
N TRP A 299 0.25 -7.94 19.21
CA TRP A 299 -0.54 -8.64 18.20
C TRP A 299 -1.59 -9.51 18.86
N GLU A 300 -2.77 -9.53 18.26
CA GLU A 300 -3.80 -10.53 18.50
C GLU A 300 -3.92 -11.37 17.23
N ALA A 301 -4.23 -12.66 17.41
CA ALA A 301 -4.37 -13.61 16.30
C ALA A 301 -5.68 -14.38 16.42
N ALA A 302 -6.38 -14.54 15.30
CA ALA A 302 -7.49 -15.47 15.16
C ALA A 302 -7.26 -16.32 13.92
N THR A 303 -7.54 -17.62 14.04
CA THR A 303 -7.39 -18.57 12.93
C THR A 303 -8.75 -19.11 12.52
N GLY A 304 -8.86 -19.54 11.27
CA GLY A 304 -10.07 -20.19 10.79
C GLY A 304 -9.83 -21.04 9.56
N PRO A 305 -10.75 -21.98 9.26
CA PRO A 305 -10.60 -22.87 8.12
C PRO A 305 -10.82 -22.12 6.80
N ILE A 306 -10.12 -22.58 5.77
CA ILE A 306 -10.37 -22.16 4.39
C ILE A 306 -10.82 -23.35 3.56
N ASN A 307 -11.96 -23.19 2.91
CA ASN A 307 -12.56 -24.26 2.10
C ASN A 307 -11.93 -24.41 0.71
N ARG A 308 -11.04 -23.50 0.29
CA ARG A 308 -10.44 -23.46 -1.06
C ARG A 308 -9.09 -22.78 -1.06
N ASP A 309 -8.11 -23.29 -1.79
CA ASP A 309 -6.85 -22.58 -1.97
C ASP A 309 -7.08 -21.18 -2.56
N VAL A 310 -6.47 -20.16 -1.96
CA VAL A 310 -6.62 -18.76 -2.35
C VAL A 310 -5.32 -18.28 -2.97
N ALA A 311 -5.40 -17.88 -4.24
CA ALA A 311 -4.29 -17.24 -4.94
C ALA A 311 -4.08 -15.84 -4.37
N VAL A 312 -2.98 -15.65 -3.64
CA VAL A 312 -2.63 -14.35 -3.07
C VAL A 312 -2.01 -13.47 -4.14
N ARG A 313 -2.66 -12.34 -4.44
CA ARG A 313 -2.08 -11.28 -5.27
C ARG A 313 -2.14 -9.93 -4.58
N ARG A 314 -1.27 -9.02 -5.02
CA ARG A 314 -1.38 -7.61 -4.67
C ARG A 314 -2.67 -7.04 -5.26
N GLY A 315 -3.30 -6.15 -4.52
CA GLY A 315 -4.52 -5.48 -4.94
C GLY A 315 -4.83 -4.31 -4.02
N PRO A 316 -5.69 -3.39 -4.44
CA PRO A 316 -6.08 -2.26 -3.62
C PRO A 316 -6.89 -2.68 -2.41
N SER A 317 -6.85 -1.82 -1.40
CA SER A 317 -7.61 -1.98 -0.16
C SER A 317 -8.41 -0.71 0.10
N VAL A 318 -9.42 -0.81 0.95
CA VAL A 318 -10.08 0.35 1.57
C VAL A 318 -10.52 -0.02 2.99
N VAL A 319 -10.48 0.97 3.90
CA VAL A 319 -10.92 0.80 5.29
C VAL A 319 -12.18 1.63 5.53
N ILE A 320 -13.21 0.97 6.08
CA ILE A 320 -14.49 1.61 6.46
C ILE A 320 -14.79 1.18 7.89
N GLY A 321 -14.71 2.12 8.83
CA GLY A 321 -14.72 1.82 10.26
C GLY A 321 -13.60 0.81 10.59
N ASP A 322 -13.97 -0.30 11.19
CA ASP A 322 -13.07 -1.40 11.55
C ASP A 322 -12.98 -2.52 10.50
N VAL A 323 -13.59 -2.32 9.33
CA VAL A 323 -13.65 -3.34 8.29
C VAL A 323 -12.66 -3.01 7.17
N VAL A 324 -11.79 -3.97 6.88
CA VAL A 324 -10.84 -3.91 5.77
C VAL A 324 -11.42 -4.66 4.58
N TYR A 325 -11.54 -3.96 3.46
CA TYR A 325 -11.90 -4.53 2.17
C TYR A 325 -10.64 -4.61 1.31
N LYS A 326 -10.35 -5.79 0.75
CA LYS A 326 -9.19 -6.02 -0.11
C LYS A 326 -9.63 -6.69 -1.39
N LEU A 327 -9.35 -6.06 -2.52
CA LEU A 327 -9.66 -6.62 -3.83
C LEU A 327 -8.67 -7.74 -4.17
N GLN A 328 -9.18 -8.93 -4.49
CA GLN A 328 -8.38 -10.05 -4.99
C GLN A 328 -8.49 -10.14 -6.52
N GLY A 329 -7.34 -10.25 -7.19
CA GLY A 329 -7.23 -10.03 -8.64
C GLY A 329 -7.90 -11.08 -9.54
N GLU A 330 -7.85 -12.37 -9.17
CA GLU A 330 -8.34 -13.45 -10.04
C GLU A 330 -9.70 -14.01 -9.59
N ASP A 331 -9.96 -14.05 -8.28
CA ASP A 331 -11.13 -14.72 -7.70
C ASP A 331 -12.44 -13.94 -7.85
N LYS A 332 -12.41 -12.78 -8.51
CA LYS A 332 -13.56 -11.87 -8.69
C LYS A 332 -14.32 -11.61 -7.37
N ARG A 333 -13.57 -11.47 -6.28
CA ARG A 333 -14.08 -11.30 -4.92
C ARG A 333 -13.31 -10.20 -4.19
N ILE A 334 -13.99 -9.62 -3.21
CA ILE A 334 -13.38 -8.71 -2.23
C ILE A 334 -13.29 -9.50 -0.93
N LEU A 335 -12.08 -9.63 -0.37
CA LEU A 335 -11.91 -10.11 1.00
C LEU A 335 -12.38 -9.02 1.96
N VAL A 336 -13.11 -9.46 2.98
CA VAL A 336 -13.67 -8.60 4.00
C VAL A 336 -13.13 -9.09 5.34
N VAL A 337 -12.35 -8.26 6.00
CA VAL A 337 -11.77 -8.55 7.31
C VAL A 337 -12.42 -7.62 8.32
N ASP A 338 -13.19 -8.20 9.22
CA ASP A 338 -13.65 -7.50 10.42
C ASP A 338 -12.50 -7.50 11.42
N ALA A 339 -11.86 -6.35 11.63
CA ALA A 339 -10.68 -6.26 12.48
C ALA A 339 -11.02 -6.31 13.98
N LEU A 340 -12.27 -6.03 14.38
CA LEU A 340 -12.70 -6.13 15.77
C LEU A 340 -13.02 -7.56 16.16
N ASN A 341 -13.82 -8.24 15.32
CA ASN A 341 -14.19 -9.63 15.57
C ASN A 341 -13.16 -10.63 15.01
N MET A 342 -12.13 -10.13 14.34
CA MET A 342 -11.07 -10.91 13.68
C MET A 342 -11.61 -11.99 12.72
N LYS A 343 -12.69 -11.64 12.00
CA LYS A 343 -13.37 -12.56 11.07
C LYS A 343 -12.98 -12.25 9.63
N LEU A 344 -12.64 -13.30 8.89
CA LEU A 344 -12.45 -13.23 7.45
C LEU A 344 -13.69 -13.74 6.72
N SER A 345 -14.15 -12.96 5.76
CA SER A 345 -15.20 -13.36 4.81
C SER A 345 -14.88 -12.84 3.42
N ALA A 346 -15.75 -13.12 2.45
CA ALA A 346 -15.60 -12.63 1.09
C ALA A 346 -16.95 -12.20 0.52
N MET A 347 -16.94 -11.19 -0.34
CA MET A 347 -18.12 -10.72 -1.05
C MET A 347 -17.90 -10.70 -2.57
N PRO A 348 -18.96 -10.91 -3.38
CA PRO A 348 -18.84 -10.85 -4.83
C PRO A 348 -18.64 -9.42 -5.33
N LEU A 349 -17.93 -9.31 -6.45
CA LEU A 349 -17.83 -8.06 -7.21
C LEU A 349 -19.16 -7.71 -7.92
N PRO A 350 -19.40 -6.44 -8.24
CA PRO A 350 -20.49 -6.07 -9.13
C PRO A 350 -20.32 -6.75 -10.50
N ASN A 351 -21.44 -7.05 -11.17
CA ASN A 351 -21.39 -7.45 -12.56
C ASN A 351 -21.10 -6.22 -13.43
N THR A 352 -19.85 -6.08 -13.86
CA THR A 352 -19.40 -4.90 -14.61
C THR A 352 -19.74 -4.93 -16.09
N GLY A 353 -20.09 -6.12 -16.62
CA GLY A 353 -20.24 -6.36 -18.07
C GLY A 353 -18.93 -6.22 -18.85
N THR A 354 -17.78 -6.18 -18.18
CA THR A 354 -16.45 -6.07 -18.82
C THR A 354 -15.43 -7.01 -18.18
N LEU A 355 -14.39 -7.36 -18.93
CA LEU A 355 -13.32 -8.20 -18.42
C LEU A 355 -12.48 -7.42 -17.40
N LEU A 356 -12.36 -7.95 -16.19
CA LEU A 356 -11.50 -7.39 -15.15
C LEU A 356 -10.10 -7.99 -15.25
N TYR A 357 -9.11 -7.12 -15.18
CA TYR A 357 -7.70 -7.50 -15.15
C TYR A 357 -6.91 -6.46 -14.34
N VAL A 358 -5.67 -6.78 -13.98
CA VAL A 358 -4.85 -5.90 -13.13
C VAL A 358 -4.74 -4.50 -13.75
N GLY A 359 -5.12 -3.48 -12.97
CA GLY A 359 -5.03 -2.09 -13.36
C GLY A 359 -6.30 -1.46 -13.96
N ASN A 360 -7.31 -2.22 -14.42
CA ASN A 360 -8.53 -1.62 -14.99
C ASN A 360 -9.67 -1.44 -13.99
N HIS A 361 -9.46 -1.77 -12.72
CA HIS A 361 -10.44 -1.68 -11.67
C HIS A 361 -9.80 -1.38 -10.32
N TRP A 362 -10.59 -0.82 -9.40
CA TRP A 362 -10.13 -0.37 -8.08
C TRP A 362 -11.27 -0.39 -7.06
N ILE A 363 -10.94 -0.28 -5.77
CA ILE A 363 -11.93 -0.11 -4.69
C ILE A 363 -11.65 1.15 -3.88
N GLY A 364 -12.70 1.75 -3.35
CA GLY A 364 -12.61 2.94 -2.51
C GLY A 364 -13.85 3.11 -1.66
N LYS A 365 -14.06 4.31 -1.13
CA LYS A 365 -15.24 4.64 -0.33
C LYS A 365 -15.89 5.94 -0.78
N THR A 366 -17.20 6.06 -0.60
CA THR A 366 -17.91 7.33 -0.75
C THR A 366 -17.68 8.25 0.45
N GLY A 367 -18.07 9.52 0.30
CA GLY A 367 -17.99 10.50 1.40
C GLY A 367 -18.87 10.16 2.61
N ASP A 368 -19.92 9.37 2.41
CA ASP A 368 -20.79 8.82 3.47
C ASP A 368 -20.32 7.44 3.98
N GLY A 369 -19.10 7.03 3.65
CA GLY A 369 -18.48 5.82 4.21
C GLY A 369 -18.99 4.49 3.64
N ARG A 370 -19.58 4.47 2.43
CA ARG A 370 -19.98 3.22 1.77
C ARG A 370 -18.89 2.70 0.82
N LEU A 371 -18.78 1.37 0.73
CA LEU A 371 -17.84 0.72 -0.17
C LEU A 371 -18.19 1.04 -1.64
N CYS A 372 -17.18 1.38 -2.41
CA CYS A 372 -17.29 1.62 -3.85
C CYS A 372 -16.34 0.71 -4.64
N PHE A 373 -16.79 0.33 -5.82
CA PHE A 373 -15.99 -0.36 -6.81
C PHE A 373 -15.92 0.50 -8.07
N PHE A 374 -14.73 0.63 -8.64
CA PHE A 374 -14.48 1.37 -9.87
C PHE A 374 -13.99 0.42 -10.94
N ALA A 375 -14.47 0.59 -12.16
CA ALA A 375 -13.89 -0.07 -13.33
C ALA A 375 -13.87 0.88 -14.52
N MET A 376 -12.95 0.60 -15.43
CA MET A 376 -12.81 1.33 -16.68
C MET A 376 -13.31 0.45 -17.82
N ARG A 377 -14.41 0.86 -18.44
CA ARG A 377 -14.96 0.24 -19.63
C ARG A 377 -14.21 0.71 -20.88
N GLU A 378 -14.63 0.19 -22.03
CA GLU A 378 -14.13 0.65 -23.32
C GLU A 378 -14.30 2.16 -23.50
N GLN A 379 -13.49 2.75 -24.39
CA GLN A 379 -13.44 4.19 -24.67
C GLN A 379 -13.13 5.09 -23.45
N LEU A 380 -12.44 4.55 -22.43
CA LEU A 380 -12.09 5.26 -21.18
C LEU A 380 -13.31 5.77 -20.41
N THR A 381 -14.36 4.95 -20.36
CA THR A 381 -15.54 5.25 -19.54
C THR A 381 -15.30 4.73 -18.12
N LEU A 382 -15.15 5.64 -17.17
CA LEU A 382 -15.08 5.32 -15.75
C LEU A 382 -16.49 5.04 -15.22
N VAL A 383 -16.67 3.87 -14.61
CA VAL A 383 -17.92 3.46 -13.99
C VAL A 383 -17.68 3.18 -12.52
N LYS A 384 -18.63 3.59 -11.69
CA LYS A 384 -18.59 3.45 -10.24
C LYS A 384 -19.82 2.66 -9.79
N TRP A 385 -19.63 1.69 -8.92
CA TRP A 385 -20.70 1.02 -8.18
C TRP A 385 -20.57 1.35 -6.71
N VAL A 386 -21.70 1.56 -6.04
CA VAL A 386 -21.78 1.75 -4.59
C VAL A 386 -22.49 0.55 -3.98
N LEU A 387 -21.94 0.01 -2.89
CA LEU A 387 -22.57 -1.07 -2.15
C LEU A 387 -23.72 -0.50 -1.32
N GLU A 388 -24.97 -0.85 -1.66
CA GLU A 388 -26.16 -0.40 -0.93
C GLU A 388 -26.54 -1.35 0.20
N ALA A 389 -26.33 -2.64 -0.03
CA ALA A 389 -26.55 -3.72 0.93
C ALA A 389 -25.54 -4.84 0.63
N PRO A 390 -25.30 -5.78 1.54
CA PRO A 390 -24.40 -6.91 1.29
C PRO A 390 -24.72 -7.62 -0.03
N GLY A 391 -23.76 -7.62 -0.95
CA GLY A 391 -23.91 -8.21 -2.30
C GLY A 391 -24.75 -7.42 -3.30
N LYS A 392 -25.39 -6.31 -2.89
CA LYS A 392 -26.22 -5.45 -3.75
C LYS A 392 -25.47 -4.19 -4.14
N TRP A 393 -25.03 -4.16 -5.39
CA TRP A 393 -24.30 -3.03 -5.98
C TRP A 393 -25.22 -2.17 -6.85
N ALA A 394 -25.12 -0.85 -6.71
CA ALA A 394 -25.81 0.11 -7.55
C ALA A 394 -24.82 0.87 -8.44
N GLU A 395 -24.96 0.71 -9.76
CA GLU A 395 -24.18 1.45 -10.75
C GLU A 395 -24.56 2.94 -10.69
N GLN A 396 -23.55 3.79 -10.62
CA GLN A 396 -23.67 5.24 -10.67
C GLN A 396 -23.48 5.73 -12.10
N ARG A 397 -23.85 6.97 -12.36
CA ARG A 397 -23.69 7.59 -13.69
C ARG A 397 -22.23 7.45 -14.19
N PRO A 398 -22.01 6.82 -15.36
CA PRO A 398 -20.69 6.71 -15.95
C PRO A 398 -20.11 8.08 -16.32
N VAL A 399 -18.78 8.19 -16.26
CA VAL A 399 -18.02 9.38 -16.59
C VAL A 399 -17.05 9.08 -17.73
N ASN A 400 -17.14 9.83 -18.82
CA ASN A 400 -16.20 9.69 -19.93
C ASN A 400 -14.91 10.47 -19.59
N LEU A 401 -13.79 9.76 -19.36
CA LEU A 401 -12.54 10.41 -18.97
C LEU A 401 -11.97 11.31 -20.07
N ARG A 402 -12.20 10.99 -21.35
CA ARG A 402 -11.74 11.83 -22.48
C ARG A 402 -12.39 13.21 -22.45
N SER A 403 -13.67 13.29 -22.12
CA SER A 403 -14.35 14.60 -22.00
C SER A 403 -13.82 15.49 -20.89
N LEU A 404 -13.08 14.93 -19.93
CA LEU A 404 -12.46 15.68 -18.83
C LEU A 404 -11.01 16.12 -19.14
N MET A 405 -10.43 15.65 -20.26
CA MET A 405 -9.06 15.94 -20.65
C MET A 405 -8.93 17.33 -21.29
N HIS A 406 -8.92 18.37 -20.46
CA HIS A 406 -8.65 19.73 -20.94
C HIS A 406 -7.15 19.94 -21.23
N PRO A 407 -6.73 20.41 -22.42
CA PRO A 407 -5.31 20.59 -22.76
C PRO A 407 -4.52 21.46 -21.77
N ALA A 408 -5.15 22.47 -21.13
CA ALA A 408 -4.45 23.26 -20.11
C ALA A 408 -4.06 22.46 -18.84
N LEU A 409 -4.74 21.35 -18.56
CA LEU A 409 -4.53 20.53 -17.35
C LEU A 409 -3.77 19.24 -17.64
N VAL A 410 -3.99 18.67 -18.82
CA VAL A 410 -3.41 17.38 -19.22
C VAL A 410 -2.55 17.44 -20.48
N GLY A 411 -2.40 18.62 -21.10
CA GLY A 411 -1.62 18.88 -22.32
C GLY A 411 -1.79 17.83 -23.40
N ASP A 412 -0.68 17.26 -23.84
CA ASP A 412 -0.59 16.29 -24.93
C ASP A 412 -1.30 14.95 -24.65
N LEU A 413 -1.61 14.62 -23.39
CA LEU A 413 -2.45 13.46 -23.07
C LEU A 413 -3.84 13.58 -23.70
N ALA A 414 -4.36 14.81 -23.90
CA ALA A 414 -5.66 15.02 -24.54
C ALA A 414 -5.69 14.46 -25.98
N GLN A 415 -4.54 14.47 -26.67
CA GLN A 415 -4.41 13.98 -28.05
C GLN A 415 -3.78 12.58 -28.14
N THR A 416 -3.25 12.06 -27.02
CA THR A 416 -2.62 10.74 -26.98
C THR A 416 -3.66 9.63 -27.21
N LYS A 417 -3.30 8.59 -27.98
CA LYS A 417 -4.12 7.37 -28.11
C LYS A 417 -4.01 6.55 -26.82
N LEU A 418 -4.95 6.76 -25.92
CA LEU A 418 -5.11 6.08 -24.64
C LEU A 418 -6.21 5.02 -24.74
N SER A 419 -6.00 3.85 -24.15
CA SER A 419 -7.00 2.79 -24.02
C SER A 419 -6.95 2.14 -22.63
N ALA A 420 -8.10 1.65 -22.19
CA ALA A 420 -8.26 0.82 -20.99
C ALA A 420 -8.34 -0.67 -21.36
N LYS A 421 -7.88 -1.07 -22.54
CA LYS A 421 -7.89 -2.45 -23.03
C LYS A 421 -6.47 -2.87 -23.38
N MET A 422 -5.99 -3.92 -22.73
CA MET A 422 -4.61 -4.41 -22.90
C MET A 422 -4.31 -4.79 -24.37
N SER A 423 -5.28 -5.36 -25.09
CA SER A 423 -5.11 -5.70 -26.52
C SER A 423 -4.86 -4.51 -27.43
N ASP A 424 -5.27 -3.30 -27.03
CA ASP A 424 -5.11 -2.10 -27.85
C ASP A 424 -3.67 -1.55 -27.80
N GLN A 425 -2.85 -2.03 -26.87
CA GLN A 425 -1.42 -1.71 -26.84
C GLN A 425 -0.72 -2.17 -28.14
N LEU A 426 -1.14 -3.31 -28.68
CA LEU A 426 -0.65 -3.82 -29.97
C LEU A 426 -1.05 -2.91 -31.15
N ARG A 427 -2.04 -2.03 -30.97
CA ARG A 427 -2.48 -1.03 -31.95
C ARG A 427 -1.87 0.36 -31.68
N GLY A 428 -0.84 0.43 -30.85
CA GLY A 428 -0.14 1.66 -30.49
C GLY A 428 -0.86 2.54 -29.46
N CYS A 429 -1.88 2.02 -28.76
CA CYS A 429 -2.50 2.76 -27.67
C CYS A 429 -1.67 2.63 -26.38
N LYS A 430 -1.47 3.73 -25.67
CA LYS A 430 -0.93 3.72 -24.31
C LYS A 430 -2.02 3.27 -23.33
N LEU A 431 -1.67 2.41 -22.37
CA LEU A 431 -2.62 1.88 -21.40
C LEU A 431 -2.95 2.93 -20.34
N VAL A 432 -4.21 2.95 -19.91
CA VAL A 432 -4.65 3.64 -18.70
C VAL A 432 -4.91 2.60 -17.62
N SER A 433 -4.34 2.81 -16.43
CA SER A 433 -4.57 1.97 -15.27
C SER A 433 -4.85 2.82 -14.02
N PHE A 434 -5.61 2.28 -13.08
CA PHE A 434 -5.70 2.81 -11.73
C PHE A 434 -4.36 2.62 -11.01
N ALA A 435 -4.01 3.60 -10.18
CA ALA A 435 -2.77 3.63 -9.43
C ALA A 435 -2.99 3.82 -7.93
N ALA A 436 -4.01 4.58 -7.53
CA ALA A 436 -4.36 4.78 -6.12
C ALA A 436 -5.78 5.32 -5.94
N PHE A 437 -6.24 5.26 -4.69
CA PHE A 437 -7.40 5.99 -4.21
C PHE A 437 -7.02 6.68 -2.89
N CYS A 438 -7.21 8.00 -2.82
CA CYS A 438 -6.98 8.78 -1.62
C CYS A 438 -8.26 8.85 -0.80
N GLU A 439 -8.30 8.14 0.32
CA GLU A 439 -9.52 7.93 1.10
C GLU A 439 -10.06 9.22 1.71
N ALA A 440 -9.17 10.09 2.16
CA ALA A 440 -9.51 11.40 2.71
C ALA A 440 -10.31 12.29 1.75
N THR A 441 -9.95 12.26 0.46
CA THR A 441 -10.44 13.23 -0.53
C THR A 441 -11.40 12.60 -1.52
N GLY A 442 -11.36 11.28 -1.67
CA GLY A 442 -12.01 10.54 -2.74
C GLY A 442 -11.29 10.65 -4.09
N THR A 443 -10.10 11.25 -4.14
CA THR A 443 -9.34 11.44 -5.38
C THR A 443 -8.84 10.11 -5.93
N LEU A 444 -9.08 9.86 -7.22
CA LEU A 444 -8.55 8.72 -7.94
C LEU A 444 -7.24 9.09 -8.63
N PHE A 445 -6.28 8.19 -8.61
CA PHE A 445 -5.02 8.34 -9.33
C PHE A 445 -4.93 7.28 -10.43
N PHE A 446 -4.43 7.69 -11.58
CA PHE A 446 -4.24 6.86 -12.75
C PHE A 446 -2.81 6.97 -13.24
N ILE A 447 -2.31 5.88 -13.82
CA ILE A 447 -1.19 5.93 -14.75
C ILE A 447 -1.78 6.05 -16.16
N MET A 448 -1.46 7.13 -16.86
CA MET A 448 -1.90 7.39 -18.23
C MET A 448 -0.67 7.60 -19.10
N ALA A 449 -0.34 6.61 -19.95
CA ALA A 449 0.97 6.53 -20.59
C ALA A 449 2.08 6.54 -19.52
N ASP A 450 2.87 7.61 -19.46
CA ASP A 450 4.00 7.76 -18.55
C ASP A 450 3.72 8.82 -17.47
N TRP A 451 2.46 9.22 -17.31
CA TRP A 451 2.03 10.25 -16.36
C TRP A 451 1.22 9.68 -15.20
N VAL A 452 1.47 10.21 -14.00
CA VAL A 452 0.54 10.12 -12.87
C VAL A 452 -0.48 11.25 -13.02
N VAL A 453 -1.76 10.88 -13.10
CA VAL A 453 -2.90 11.79 -13.29
C VAL A 453 -3.87 11.62 -12.13
N ALA A 454 -4.33 12.73 -11.55
CA ALA A 454 -5.36 12.72 -10.51
C ALA A 454 -6.70 13.19 -11.05
N LEU A 455 -7.77 12.52 -10.61
CA LEU A 455 -9.17 12.88 -10.85
C LEU A 455 -9.85 13.16 -9.52
N ASP A 456 -10.36 14.38 -9.35
CA ASP A 456 -11.34 14.67 -8.31
C ASP A 456 -12.74 14.31 -8.82
N PRO A 457 -13.37 13.23 -8.30
CA PRO A 457 -14.67 12.79 -8.80
C PRO A 457 -15.81 13.75 -8.45
N ARG A 458 -15.61 14.71 -7.53
CA ARG A 458 -16.63 15.69 -7.16
C ARG A 458 -16.70 16.84 -8.16
N THR A 459 -15.54 17.28 -8.63
CA THR A 459 -15.42 18.41 -9.56
C THR A 459 -15.26 17.97 -11.01
N GLY A 460 -14.93 16.69 -11.25
CA GLY A 460 -14.54 16.19 -12.57
C GLY A 460 -13.16 16.69 -13.01
N TRP A 461 -12.38 17.28 -12.09
CA TRP A 461 -11.11 17.90 -12.44
C TRP A 461 -10.02 16.84 -12.60
N LEU A 462 -9.52 16.70 -13.83
CA LEU A 462 -8.49 15.75 -14.21
C LEU A 462 -7.18 16.50 -14.51
N GLN A 463 -6.12 16.20 -13.76
CA GLN A 463 -4.87 16.96 -13.81
C GLN A 463 -3.64 16.05 -13.83
N ARG A 464 -2.66 16.39 -14.68
CA ARG A 464 -1.33 15.76 -14.63
C ARG A 464 -0.56 16.24 -13.42
N LEU A 465 0.01 15.29 -12.68
CA LEU A 465 0.80 15.58 -11.48
C LEU A 465 2.29 15.41 -11.72
N TRP A 466 2.68 14.35 -12.44
CA TRP A 466 4.10 14.01 -12.61
C TRP A 466 4.30 13.09 -13.81
N HIS A 467 5.44 13.26 -14.47
CA HIS A 467 5.89 12.45 -15.61
C HIS A 467 7.00 11.51 -15.16
N ASN A 468 6.91 10.23 -15.54
CA ASN A 468 7.95 9.25 -15.36
C ASN A 468 9.06 9.46 -16.39
N PRO A 469 10.27 9.88 -15.97
CA PRO A 469 11.37 10.07 -16.90
C PRO A 469 12.01 8.76 -17.37
N ASP A 470 11.71 7.62 -16.71
CA ASP A 470 12.31 6.32 -16.99
C ASP A 470 11.29 5.35 -17.60
N GLU A 471 11.14 5.37 -18.92
CA GLU A 471 10.24 4.47 -19.66
C GLU A 471 10.58 2.98 -19.47
N SER A 472 11.83 2.65 -19.08
CA SER A 472 12.22 1.26 -18.83
C SER A 472 11.59 0.68 -17.57
N ARG A 473 11.01 1.53 -16.71
CA ARG A 473 10.39 1.17 -15.44
C ARG A 473 8.94 1.60 -15.42
N PRO A 474 8.00 0.71 -15.79
CA PRO A 474 6.58 1.05 -15.76
C PRO A 474 6.15 1.36 -14.33
N LEU A 475 5.32 2.40 -14.18
CA LEU A 475 4.76 2.78 -12.89
C LEU A 475 3.74 1.74 -12.43
N GLY A 476 3.78 1.44 -11.13
CA GLY A 476 2.76 0.66 -10.44
C GLY A 476 1.88 1.54 -9.57
N ASP A 477 1.42 0.95 -8.46
CA ASP A 477 0.64 1.66 -7.45
C ASP A 477 1.41 2.86 -6.87
N VAL A 478 0.68 3.95 -6.65
CA VAL A 478 1.19 5.14 -5.96
C VAL A 478 0.58 5.23 -4.56
N TYR A 479 1.25 5.91 -3.64
CA TYR A 479 0.81 6.01 -2.26
C TYR A 479 0.62 7.49 -1.89
N PRO A 480 -0.59 8.05 -2.13
CA PRO A 480 -0.88 9.44 -1.83
C PRO A 480 -0.62 9.75 -0.37
N CYS A 481 0.02 10.89 -0.11
CA CYS A 481 0.14 11.43 1.24
C CYS A 481 -0.99 12.43 1.46
N GLU A 482 -2.01 11.95 2.19
CA GLU A 482 -3.24 12.68 2.46
C GLU A 482 -2.99 13.97 3.24
N MET A 483 -3.76 14.99 2.92
CA MET A 483 -3.83 16.22 3.70
C MET A 483 -5.27 16.39 4.18
N LEU A 484 -5.56 15.84 5.36
CA LEU A 484 -6.91 15.74 5.93
C LEU A 484 -7.46 17.10 6.39
N GLN A 485 -6.62 17.92 7.02
CA GLN A 485 -6.94 19.29 7.43
C GLN A 485 -5.67 20.13 7.30
N TRP A 486 -5.82 21.28 6.64
CA TRP A 486 -4.87 22.35 6.83
C TRP A 486 -5.54 23.40 7.70
N PRO A 487 -4.85 23.83 8.73
CA PRO A 487 -3.58 23.30 9.23
C PRO A 487 -3.83 22.03 10.06
N PRO A 488 -2.82 21.18 10.29
CA PRO A 488 -3.01 19.96 11.06
C PRO A 488 -3.36 20.33 12.51
N LEU A 489 -4.66 20.39 12.82
CA LEU A 489 -5.15 20.42 14.18
C LEU A 489 -4.64 19.14 14.86
N LYS A 490 -3.98 19.29 16.01
CA LYS A 490 -4.02 18.21 16.99
C LYS A 490 -5.47 18.13 17.46
N ASP A 491 -5.94 16.93 17.78
CA ASP A 491 -7.09 16.76 18.64
C ASP A 491 -6.83 17.58 19.90
N LEU A 492 -7.33 18.81 19.92
CA LEU A 492 -7.49 19.61 21.11
C LEU A 492 -8.56 18.85 21.86
N GLY A 493 -8.13 18.09 22.87
CA GLY A 493 -9.03 17.41 23.79
C GLY A 493 -10.17 18.35 24.13
N GLU A 494 -11.38 17.78 24.04
CA GLU A 494 -12.67 18.43 24.25
C GLU A 494 -12.58 19.67 25.14
N ALA A 495 -12.52 20.84 24.50
CA ALA A 495 -12.92 22.05 25.17
C ALA A 495 -14.44 22.04 25.17
N HIS A 496 -15.02 21.77 26.36
CA HIS A 496 -16.43 21.90 26.64
C HIS A 496 -17.03 23.10 25.89
N ALA A 497 -18.11 22.83 25.15
CA ALA A 497 -18.95 23.86 24.59
C ALA A 497 -19.53 24.71 25.73
N ALA A 498 -18.90 25.85 26.01
CA ALA A 498 -19.56 26.98 26.61
C ALA A 498 -20.05 27.85 25.45
N GLY A 499 -21.37 27.91 25.29
CA GLY A 499 -22.03 28.72 24.28
C GLY A 499 -21.63 30.19 24.40
N GLY A 500 -21.29 30.77 23.25
CA GLY A 500 -21.12 32.20 23.09
C GLY A 500 -21.61 32.57 21.70
N VAL A 501 -22.82 33.12 21.66
CA VAL A 501 -23.38 33.82 20.49
C VAL A 501 -22.55 35.08 20.26
N CYS A 502 -22.06 35.27 19.04
CA CYS A 502 -21.91 36.54 18.33
C CYS A 502 -21.71 36.24 16.84
#